data_AF-A0A7G5H1C6-F1
#
_entry.id   AF-A0A7G5H1C6-F1
#
_cell.length_a   1.000
_cell.length_b   1.000
_cell.length_c   1.000
_cell.angle_alpha   90.00
_cell.angle_beta   90.00
_cell.angle_gamma   90.00
#
_symmetry.space_group_name_H-M   'P 1'
#
loop_
_entity.id
_entity.type
_entity.pdbx_description
1 polymer ?
#
loop_
_entity_poly.entity_id
_entity_poly.type
_entity_poly.pdbx_seq_one_letter_code
_entity_poly.pdbx_strand_id
1 'polypeptide(L)'
;MEYELKTNDNHSFRARCQAILLKAAGRSSTDVGQLVGMCHVSVNSWLKRFKTSGLDGLKTKSGRGRKPILTKQTDTDAVLAAVKANRQRIQLAKADWETSRSAGS
;
A
#
# COMPACT_ATOMS: atom_id res chain seq x y z
N MET A 1 -12.34 -17.68 1.09
CA MET A 1 -11.95 -16.59 2.01
C MET A 1 -11.07 -17.09 3.14
N GLU A 2 -11.39 -18.22 3.79
CA GLU A 2 -10.56 -18.78 4.86
C GLU A 2 -9.13 -19.11 4.43
N TYR A 3 -8.95 -19.56 3.19
CA TYR A 3 -7.62 -19.75 2.58
C TYR A 3 -6.81 -18.44 2.61
N GLU A 4 -7.36 -17.36 2.08
CA GLU A 4 -6.73 -16.03 2.07
C GLU A 4 -6.41 -15.50 3.47
N LEU A 5 -7.24 -15.80 4.47
CA LEU A 5 -6.96 -15.44 5.86
C LEU A 5 -5.70 -16.15 6.39
N LYS A 6 -5.45 -17.39 5.96
CA LYS A 6 -4.34 -18.23 6.44
C LYS A 6 -3.04 -17.99 5.67
N THR A 7 -3.11 -17.70 4.37
CA THR A 7 -1.94 -17.70 3.47
C THR A 7 -1.46 -16.32 3.05
N ASN A 8 -2.27 -15.27 3.20
CA ASN A 8 -1.93 -13.96 2.67
C ASN A 8 -0.99 -13.18 3.60
N ASP A 9 0.17 -12.75 3.08
CA ASP A 9 1.18 -12.01 3.87
C ASP A 9 0.69 -10.62 4.33
N ASN A 10 -0.31 -10.05 3.65
CA ASN A 10 -0.83 -8.74 4.00
C ASN A 10 -1.74 -8.81 5.23
N HIS A 11 -1.20 -8.41 6.39
CA HIS A 11 -1.92 -8.34 7.66
C HIS A 11 -3.26 -7.58 7.56
N SER A 12 -3.28 -6.44 6.87
CA SER A 12 -4.50 -5.64 6.71
C SER A 12 -5.56 -6.38 5.88
N PHE A 13 -5.14 -7.16 4.90
CA PHE A 13 -6.05 -7.97 4.08
C PHE A 13 -6.63 -9.13 4.88
N ARG A 14 -5.79 -9.82 5.67
CA ARG A 14 -6.23 -10.87 6.60
C ARG A 14 -7.25 -10.37 7.61
N ALA A 15 -6.99 -9.24 8.26
CA ALA A 15 -7.92 -8.65 9.22
C ALA A 15 -9.28 -8.31 8.59
N ARG A 16 -9.31 -7.84 7.34
CA ARG A 16 -10.55 -7.59 6.59
C ARG A 16 -11.29 -8.90 6.29
N CYS A 17 -10.58 -9.95 5.87
CA CYS A 17 -11.19 -11.27 5.65
C CYS A 17 -11.79 -11.83 6.94
N GLN A 18 -11.07 -11.73 8.05
CA GLN A 18 -11.57 -12.13 9.37
C GLN A 18 -12.84 -11.37 9.75
N ALA A 19 -12.89 -10.05 9.52
CA ALA A 19 -14.08 -9.25 9.78
C ALA A 19 -15.30 -9.72 8.98
N ILE A 20 -15.12 -10.07 7.70
CA ILE A 20 -16.21 -10.58 6.86
C ILE A 20 -16.69 -11.97 7.34
N LEU A 21 -15.77 -12.87 7.70
CA LEU A 21 -16.13 -14.19 8.23
C LEU A 21 -16.91 -14.08 9.55
N LEU A 22 -16.48 -13.22 10.46
CA LEU A 22 -17.18 -12.98 11.72
C LEU A 22 -18.57 -12.35 11.50
N LYS A 23 -18.72 -11.46 10.51
CA LYS A 23 -20.03 -10.94 10.11
C LYS A 23 -20.93 -12.02 9.50
N ALA A 24 -20.37 -12.94 8.71
CA ALA A 24 -21.11 -14.07 8.15
C ALA A 24 -21.58 -15.05 9.24
N ALA A 25 -20.81 -15.19 10.32
CA ALA A 25 -21.19 -15.94 11.51
C ALA A 25 -22.25 -15.24 12.40
N GLY A 26 -22.85 -14.13 11.95
CA GLY A 26 -23.95 -13.46 12.64
C GLY A 26 -23.53 -12.45 13.73
N ARG A 27 -22.24 -12.17 13.91
CA ARG A 27 -21.78 -11.24 14.95
C ARG A 27 -22.14 -9.78 14.63
N SER A 28 -22.30 -8.98 15.69
CA SER A 28 -22.55 -7.55 15.59
C SER A 28 -21.31 -6.81 15.06
N SER A 29 -21.50 -5.69 14.37
CA SER A 29 -20.35 -4.95 13.81
C SER A 29 -19.44 -4.34 14.89
N THR A 30 -19.97 -4.11 16.10
CA THR A 30 -19.22 -3.64 17.26
C THR A 30 -18.31 -4.75 17.82
N ASP A 31 -18.85 -5.95 18.00
CA ASP A 31 -18.10 -7.13 18.47
C ASP A 31 -16.99 -7.49 17.46
N VAL A 32 -17.34 -7.56 16.18
CA VAL A 32 -16.36 -7.78 15.10
C VAL A 32 -15.27 -6.72 15.13
N GLY A 33 -15.64 -5.46 15.30
CA GLY A 33 -14.69 -4.36 15.38
C GLY A 33 -13.68 -4.53 16.52
N GLN A 34 -14.14 -4.90 17.71
CA GLN A 34 -13.27 -5.18 18.85
C GLN A 34 -12.31 -6.34 18.57
N LEU A 35 -12.80 -7.43 17.97
CA LEU A 35 -11.99 -8.61 17.65
C LEU A 35 -10.90 -8.35 16.60
N VAL A 36 -11.18 -7.52 15.59
CA VAL A 36 -10.23 -7.25 14.50
C VAL A 36 -9.46 -5.92 14.65
N GLY A 37 -9.66 -5.21 15.76
CA GLY A 37 -9.03 -3.90 16.02
C GLY A 37 -9.51 -2.78 15.09
N MET A 38 -10.78 -2.81 14.67
CA MET A 38 -11.39 -1.82 13.78
C MET A 38 -12.62 -1.17 14.43
N CYS A 39 -12.95 0.07 14.06
CA CYS A 39 -14.24 0.63 14.45
C CYS A 39 -15.41 -0.02 13.66
N HIS A 40 -16.59 -0.06 14.26
CA HIS A 40 -17.80 -0.66 13.64
C HIS A 40 -18.14 -0.03 12.27
N VAL A 41 -17.87 1.27 12.09
CA VAL A 41 -18.02 1.98 10.80
C VAL A 41 -17.10 1.39 9.73
N SER A 42 -15.84 1.09 10.08
CA SER A 42 -14.89 0.46 9.17
C SER A 42 -15.34 -0.95 8.80
N VAL A 43 -15.81 -1.74 9.77
CA VAL A 43 -16.36 -3.08 9.51
C VAL A 43 -17.52 -3.00 8.51
N ASN A 44 -18.47 -2.07 8.71
CA ASN A 44 -19.60 -1.87 7.80
C ASN A 44 -19.15 -1.42 6.40
N SER A 45 -18.13 -0.56 6.31
CA SER A 45 -17.55 -0.13 5.04
C SER A 45 -16.94 -1.30 4.27
N TRP A 46 -16.17 -2.16 4.94
CA TRP A 46 -15.60 -3.37 4.33
C TRP A 46 -16.67 -4.37 3.92
N LEU A 47 -17.71 -4.55 4.73
CA LEU A 47 -18.85 -5.39 4.37
C LEU A 47 -19.55 -4.89 3.10
N LYS A 48 -19.78 -3.58 2.99
CA LYS A 48 -20.35 -2.98 1.78
C LYS A 48 -19.47 -3.24 0.55
N ARG A 49 -18.16 -3.02 0.67
CA ARG A 49 -17.21 -3.28 -0.43
C ARG A 49 -17.16 -4.75 -0.84
N PHE A 50 -17.18 -5.65 0.13
CA PHE A 50 -17.23 -7.08 -0.12
C PHE A 50 -18.51 -7.48 -0.86
N LYS A 51 -19.67 -6.93 -0.48
CA LYS A 51 -20.93 -7.18 -1.20
C LYS A 51 -20.91 -6.68 -2.65
N THR A 52 -20.18 -5.60 -2.94
CA THR A 52 -20.10 -5.02 -4.29
C THR A 52 -19.07 -5.73 -5.18
N SER A 53 -17.93 -6.14 -4.65
CA SER A 53 -16.78 -6.58 -5.47
C SER A 53 -16.07 -7.82 -4.92
N GLY A 54 -16.68 -8.54 -3.98
CA GLY A 54 -16.11 -9.75 -3.38
C GLY A 54 -14.74 -9.51 -2.74
N LEU A 55 -13.83 -10.46 -2.95
CA LEU A 55 -12.46 -10.40 -2.42
C LEU A 55 -11.66 -9.22 -2.96
N ASP A 56 -11.90 -8.80 -4.21
CA ASP A 56 -11.20 -7.65 -4.78
C ASP A 56 -11.57 -6.35 -4.08
N GLY A 57 -12.80 -6.24 -3.55
CA GLY A 57 -13.24 -5.12 -2.73
C GLY A 57 -12.48 -4.98 -1.41
N LEU A 58 -11.82 -6.04 -0.94
CA LEU A 58 -11.02 -6.04 0.29
C LEU A 58 -9.55 -5.68 0.05
N LYS A 59 -9.07 -5.71 -1.20
CA LYS A 59 -7.71 -5.33 -1.55
C LYS A 59 -7.52 -3.82 -1.43
N THR A 60 -6.31 -3.42 -1.07
CA THR A 60 -5.95 -1.99 -1.10
C THR A 60 -5.75 -1.59 -2.55
N LYS A 61 -6.52 -0.59 -3.02
CA LYS A 61 -6.36 -0.05 -4.38
C LYS A 61 -4.94 0.47 -4.60
N SER A 62 -4.36 0.15 -5.74
CA SER A 62 -3.09 0.73 -6.20
C SER A 62 -3.19 2.25 -6.27
N GLY A 63 -2.12 2.95 -5.87
CA GLY A 63 -2.04 4.42 -5.97
C GLY A 63 -2.52 5.21 -4.75
N ARG A 64 -2.75 4.57 -3.60
CA ARG A 64 -2.91 5.31 -2.33
C ARG A 64 -1.55 5.75 -1.78
N GLY A 65 -1.47 7.02 -1.36
CA GLY A 65 -0.28 7.62 -0.74
C GLY A 65 0.49 8.57 -1.65
N ARG A 66 1.40 9.35 -1.07
CA ARG A 66 2.31 10.22 -1.84
C ARG A 66 3.23 9.33 -2.67
N LYS A 67 3.31 9.58 -3.98
CA LYS A 67 4.24 8.87 -4.86
C LYS A 67 5.68 9.08 -4.34
N PRO A 68 6.53 8.05 -4.35
CA PRO A 68 7.94 8.21 -3.99
C PRO A 68 8.58 9.31 -4.83
N ILE A 69 9.42 10.14 -4.21
CA ILE A 69 10.17 11.17 -4.94
C ILE A 69 11.13 10.50 -5.94
N LEU A 70 11.67 9.34 -5.58
CA LEU A 70 12.63 8.59 -6.38
C LEU A 70 12.10 7.17 -6.57
N THR A 71 12.01 6.71 -7.82
CA THR A 71 11.64 5.33 -8.14
C THR A 71 12.81 4.63 -8.81
N LYS A 72 13.07 3.38 -8.41
CA LYS A 72 14.18 2.59 -8.98
C LYS A 72 14.04 2.40 -10.49
N GLN A 73 12.81 2.39 -11.02
CA GLN A 73 12.59 2.15 -12.44
C GLN A 73 13.01 3.33 -13.31
N THR A 74 12.80 4.56 -12.85
CA THR A 74 13.04 5.77 -13.64
C THR A 74 14.33 6.48 -13.29
N ASP A 75 14.73 6.45 -12.01
CA ASP A 75 15.81 7.30 -11.50
C ASP A 75 17.16 6.57 -11.40
N THR A 76 17.20 5.23 -11.45
CA THR A 76 18.44 4.46 -11.20
C THR A 76 19.54 4.81 -12.20
N ASP A 77 19.23 4.84 -13.49
CA ASP A 77 20.25 5.08 -14.52
C ASP A 77 20.80 6.51 -14.45
N ALA A 78 19.93 7.49 -14.22
CA ALA A 78 20.31 8.89 -14.08
C ALA A 78 21.16 9.13 -12.82
N VAL A 79 20.80 8.52 -11.69
CA VAL A 79 21.59 8.60 -10.45
C VAL A 79 22.94 7.92 -10.63
N LEU A 80 22.98 6.74 -11.27
CA LEU A 80 24.23 6.02 -11.54
C LEU A 80 25.15 6.82 -12.47
N ALA A 81 24.61 7.48 -13.50
CA ALA A 81 25.38 8.34 -14.38
C ALA A 81 26.01 9.52 -13.63
N ALA A 82 25.22 10.22 -12.81
CA ALA A 82 25.70 11.34 -12.01
C ALA A 82 26.79 10.92 -11.00
N VAL A 83 26.61 9.78 -10.33
CA VAL A 83 27.62 9.22 -9.41
C VAL A 83 28.88 8.78 -10.15
N LYS A 84 28.76 8.19 -11.35
CA LYS A 84 29.93 7.81 -12.17
C LYS A 84 30.71 9.03 -12.67
N ALA A 85 30.04 10.13 -13.01
CA ALA A 85 30.69 11.37 -13.42
C ALA A 85 31.42 12.05 -12.25
N ASN A 86 30.88 11.93 -11.03
CA ASN A 86 31.36 12.63 -9.84
C ASN A 86 31.73 11.66 -8.69
N ARG A 87 32.47 10.57 -8.99
CA ARG A 87 32.71 9.45 -8.04
C ARG A 87 33.26 9.85 -6.67
N GLN A 88 34.13 10.85 -6.63
CA GLN A 88 34.78 11.32 -5.40
C GLN A 88 34.03 12.49 -4.74
N ARG A 89 33.01 13.05 -5.41
CA ARG A 89 32.27 14.25 -4.96
C ARG A 89 30.76 14.00 -5.02
N ILE A 90 30.27 13.16 -4.09
CA ILE A 90 28.86 12.74 -4.05
C ILE A 90 27.87 13.92 -3.91
N GLN A 91 28.26 15.00 -3.21
CA GLN A 91 27.42 16.20 -3.12
C GLN A 91 27.25 16.90 -4.48
N LEU A 92 28.29 16.92 -5.31
CA LEU A 92 28.24 17.45 -6.67
C LEU A 92 27.40 16.55 -7.58
N ALA A 93 27.58 15.23 -7.48
CA ALA A 93 26.76 14.23 -8.17
C ALA A 93 25.26 14.44 -7.91
N LYS A 94 24.90 14.69 -6.65
CA LYS A 94 23.52 14.95 -6.24
C LYS A 94 22.98 16.24 -6.84
N ALA A 95 23.74 17.34 -6.76
CA ALA A 95 23.33 18.64 -7.30
C ALA A 95 23.11 18.56 -8.83
N ASP A 96 24.05 17.95 -9.56
CA ASP A 96 23.95 17.78 -11.02
C ASP A 96 22.72 16.96 -11.42
N TRP A 97 22.41 15.91 -10.66
CA TRP A 97 21.21 15.09 -10.85
C TRP A 97 19.91 15.88 -10.56
N GLU A 98 19.87 16.65 -9.46
CA GLU A 98 18.72 17.50 -9.11
C GLU A 98 18.45 18.58 -10.17
N THR A 99 19.51 19.19 -10.73
CA THR A 99 19.41 20.15 -11.84
C THR A 99 18.92 19.49 -13.13
N SER A 100 19.48 18.33 -13.50
CA SER A 100 19.10 17.61 -14.72
C SER A 100 17.63 17.16 -14.70
N ARG A 101 17.11 16.87 -13.50
CA ARG A 101 15.73 16.44 -13.29
C ARG A 101 14.73 17.60 -13.28
N SER A 102 15.14 18.79 -12.86
CA SER A 102 14.28 19.98 -12.86
C SER A 102 14.21 20.67 -14.23
N ALA A 103 15.23 20.51 -15.08
CA ALA A 103 15.26 21.05 -16.45
C ALA A 103 14.37 20.30 -17.46
N GLY A 104 13.90 19.10 -17.11
CA GLY A 104 13.05 18.25 -17.98
C GLY A 104 11.57 18.20 -17.61
N SER A 105 11.09 19.15 -16.78
CA SER A 105 9.69 19.24 -16.35
C SER A 105 8.93 20.39 -17.00
#